data_AF-A0A651EK02-F1
#
_entry.id   AF-A0A651EK02-F1
#
_cell.length_a   1.000
_cell.length_b   1.000
_cell.length_c   1.000
_cell.angle_alpha   90.00
_cell.angle_beta   90.00
_cell.angle_gamma   90.00
#
_symmetry.space_group_name_H-M   'P 1'
#
loop_
_entity.id
_entity.type
_entity.pdbx_description
1 polymer ?
#
loop_
_entity_poly.entity_id
_entity_poly.type
_entity_poly.pdbx_seq_one_letter_code
_entity_poly.pdbx_strand_id
1 'polypeptide(L)'
;MRMTGNAQAVAVSRNVLFVLAAVDLIRAIMHTFFLNWAALNVARIDPHPDALMLLGVFGNSNFLTAGVFALIAWKARDLAGYVLGIIPVAYGLGILGIRLNGVSMQSDFNGQYMMMVYFAVCIITFLYFIRRR
;
A
#
# COMPACT_ATOMS: atom_id res chain seq x y z
N MET A 1 31.66 10.37 2.11
CA MET A 1 31.57 9.14 2.96
C MET A 1 30.69 8.13 2.26
N ARG A 2 31.20 6.93 1.92
CA ARG A 2 30.38 5.80 1.44
C ARG A 2 29.67 5.20 2.66
N MET A 3 28.34 5.10 2.63
CA MET A 3 27.59 4.35 3.64
C MET A 3 27.95 2.86 3.53
N THR A 4 27.99 2.16 4.66
CA THR A 4 28.07 0.69 4.68
C THR A 4 26.82 0.09 4.00
N GLY A 5 26.91 -1.14 3.48
CA GLY A 5 25.80 -1.77 2.75
C GLY A 5 24.48 -1.79 3.53
N ASN A 6 24.56 -1.98 4.85
CA ASN A 6 23.42 -2.00 5.75
C ASN A 6 22.78 -0.61 5.93
N ALA A 7 23.59 0.44 6.16
CA ALA A 7 23.09 1.81 6.27
C ALA A 7 22.42 2.30 4.97
N GLN A 8 22.95 1.89 3.81
CA GLN A 8 22.32 2.17 2.52
C GLN A 8 20.99 1.44 2.36
N ALA A 9 20.90 0.18 2.77
CA ALA A 9 19.67 -0.61 2.74
C ALA A 9 18.55 0.04 3.56
N VAL A 10 18.86 0.45 4.80
CA VAL A 10 17.92 1.17 5.67
C VAL A 10 17.46 2.48 5.01
N ALA A 11 18.38 3.26 4.45
CA ALA A 11 18.06 4.55 3.82
C ALA A 11 17.12 4.39 2.60
N VAL A 12 17.38 3.38 1.75
CA VAL A 12 16.52 3.09 0.59
C VAL A 12 15.12 2.67 1.05
N SER A 13 15.03 1.69 1.96
CA SER A 13 13.74 1.22 2.48
C SER A 13 12.94 2.34 3.14
N ARG A 14 13.59 3.20 3.92
CA ARG A 14 12.97 4.39 4.51
C ARG A 14 12.40 5.31 3.45
N ASN A 15 13.18 5.63 2.41
CA ASN A 15 12.73 6.55 1.36
C ASN A 15 11.56 5.98 0.58
N VAL A 16 11.60 4.69 0.25
CA VAL A 16 10.48 4.00 -0.40
C VAL A 16 9.25 4.05 0.48
N LEU A 17 9.36 3.69 1.76
CA LEU A 17 8.23 3.72 2.69
C LEU A 17 7.65 5.14 2.85
N PHE A 18 8.49 6.17 2.83
CA PHE A 18 8.04 7.56 2.87
C PHE A 18 7.27 7.97 1.61
N VAL A 19 7.72 7.52 0.42
CA VAL A 19 6.97 7.72 -0.83
C VAL A 19 5.64 6.98 -0.78
N LEU A 20 5.61 5.75 -0.27
CA LEU A 20 4.34 5.02 -0.08
C LEU A 20 3.42 5.73 0.89
N ALA A 21 3.94 6.35 1.97
CA ALA A 21 3.13 7.17 2.86
C ALA A 21 2.41 8.31 2.12
N ALA A 22 3.08 8.97 1.18
CA ALA A 22 2.47 10.01 0.35
C ALA A 22 1.44 9.42 -0.63
N VAL A 23 1.72 8.27 -1.24
CA VAL A 23 0.78 7.55 -2.11
C VAL A 23 -0.49 7.16 -1.33
N ASP A 24 -0.36 6.67 -0.10
CA ASP A 24 -1.47 6.33 0.77
C ASP A 24 -2.26 7.56 1.18
N LEU A 25 -1.60 8.69 1.44
CA LEU A 25 -2.29 9.94 1.73
C LEU A 25 -3.15 10.42 0.54
N ILE A 26 -2.61 10.35 -0.68
CA ILE A 26 -3.35 10.68 -1.91
C ILE A 26 -4.55 9.74 -2.05
N ARG A 27 -4.35 8.43 -1.89
CA ARG A 27 -5.43 7.43 -1.94
C ARG A 27 -6.48 7.67 -0.88
N ALA A 28 -6.08 8.03 0.34
CA ALA A 28 -6.99 8.35 1.42
C ALA A 28 -7.89 9.54 1.08
N ILE A 29 -7.31 10.62 0.57
CA ILE A 29 -8.06 11.80 0.11
C ILE A 29 -9.04 11.42 -1.00
N MET A 30 -8.58 10.63 -1.99
CA MET A 30 -9.40 10.18 -3.10
C MET A 30 -10.56 9.28 -2.66
N HIS A 31 -10.28 8.32 -1.79
CA HIS A 31 -11.26 7.35 -1.32
C HIS A 31 -12.15 7.89 -0.19
N THR A 32 -11.90 9.08 0.36
CA THR A 32 -12.75 9.67 1.41
C THR A 32 -13.50 10.91 0.91
N PHE A 33 -12.81 11.86 0.26
CA PHE A 33 -13.40 13.14 -0.13
C PHE A 33 -13.83 13.18 -1.60
N PHE A 34 -13.16 12.41 -2.48
CA PHE A 34 -13.46 12.35 -3.91
C PHE A 34 -13.98 10.97 -4.34
N LEU A 35 -14.73 10.33 -3.45
CA LEU A 35 -15.11 8.92 -3.52
C LEU A 35 -15.77 8.53 -4.86
N ASN A 36 -16.81 9.26 -5.29
CA ASN A 36 -17.51 9.01 -6.55
C ASN A 36 -16.59 9.17 -7.77
N TRP A 37 -15.73 10.19 -7.74
CA TRP A 37 -14.78 10.43 -8.82
C TRP A 37 -13.74 9.31 -8.91
N ALA A 38 -13.21 8.87 -7.76
CA ALA A 38 -12.24 7.78 -7.67
C ALA A 38 -12.85 6.45 -8.13
N ALA A 39 -14.11 6.17 -7.75
CA ALA A 39 -14.84 4.99 -8.20
C ALA A 39 -14.95 4.92 -9.73
N LEU A 40 -15.39 6.02 -10.37
CA LEU A 40 -15.63 6.07 -11.81
C LEU A 40 -14.35 6.16 -12.66
N ASN A 41 -13.37 6.97 -12.23
CA ASN A 41 -12.23 7.31 -13.09
C ASN A 41 -11.00 6.46 -12.82
N VAL A 42 -10.85 5.93 -11.59
CA VAL A 42 -9.63 5.24 -11.16
C VAL A 42 -9.89 3.76 -10.93
N ALA A 43 -10.83 3.44 -10.05
CA ALA A 43 -11.18 2.06 -9.74
C ALA A 43 -12.01 1.40 -10.85
N ARG A 44 -12.72 2.20 -11.67
CA ARG A 44 -13.73 1.78 -12.66
C ARG A 44 -14.75 0.80 -12.11
N ILE A 45 -15.17 1.04 -10.87
CA ILE A 45 -16.25 0.28 -10.23
C ILE A 45 -17.57 1.01 -10.42
N ASP A 46 -18.64 0.25 -10.62
CA ASP A 46 -20.00 0.80 -10.63
C ASP A 46 -20.30 1.42 -9.25
N PRO A 47 -20.73 2.69 -9.17
CA PRO A 47 -20.97 3.40 -7.90
C PRO A 47 -22.22 2.89 -7.16
N HIS A 48 -22.26 1.60 -6.84
CA HIS A 48 -23.25 1.02 -5.93
C HIS A 48 -22.98 1.51 -4.49
N PRO A 49 -24.02 1.85 -3.69
CA PRO A 49 -23.83 2.42 -2.35
C PRO A 49 -22.90 1.59 -1.45
N ASP A 50 -23.03 0.27 -1.45
CA ASP A 50 -22.18 -0.61 -0.64
C ASP A 50 -20.73 -0.62 -1.12
N ALA A 51 -20.50 -0.58 -2.44
CA ALA A 51 -19.16 -0.51 -3.02
C ALA A 51 -18.48 0.83 -2.68
N LEU A 52 -19.22 1.93 -2.73
CA LEU A 52 -18.75 3.25 -2.32
C LEU A 52 -18.44 3.28 -0.82
N MET A 53 -19.30 2.70 0.02
CA MET A 53 -19.06 2.60 1.46
C MET A 53 -17.77 1.81 1.76
N LEU A 54 -17.58 0.65 1.12
CA LEU A 54 -16.36 -0.14 1.27
C LEU A 54 -15.12 0.61 0.77
N LEU A 55 -15.21 1.30 -0.37
CA LEU A 55 -14.13 2.15 -0.87
C LEU A 55 -13.81 3.28 0.13
N GLY A 56 -14.82 3.87 0.77
CA GLY A 56 -14.67 4.82 1.88
C GLY A 56 -13.93 4.24 3.08
N VAL A 57 -14.27 3.01 3.49
CA VAL A 57 -13.58 2.28 4.56
C VAL A 57 -12.12 2.00 4.19
N PHE A 58 -11.84 1.68 2.93
CA PHE A 58 -10.46 1.59 2.43
C PHE A 58 -9.73 2.93 2.54
N GLY A 59 -10.40 4.05 2.25
CA GLY A 59 -9.86 5.40 2.44
C GLY A 59 -9.42 5.68 3.88
N ASN A 60 -10.20 5.25 4.89
CA ASN A 60 -9.81 5.37 6.30
C ASN A 60 -8.54 4.56 6.62
N SER A 61 -8.45 3.34 6.07
CA SER A 61 -7.25 2.51 6.21
C SER A 61 -6.04 3.14 5.51
N ASN A 62 -6.24 3.87 4.40
CA ASN A 62 -5.20 4.62 3.73
C ASN A 62 -4.71 5.82 4.57
N PHE A 63 -5.58 6.53 5.30
CA PHE A 63 -5.12 7.55 6.25
C PHE A 63 -4.25 6.97 7.36
N LEU A 64 -4.69 5.85 7.94
CA LEU A 64 -3.95 5.17 9.00
C LEU A 64 -2.57 4.73 8.53
N THR A 65 -2.51 4.04 7.39
CA THR A 65 -1.25 3.55 6.80
C THR A 65 -0.34 4.69 6.37
N ALA A 66 -0.86 5.77 5.78
CA ALA A 66 -0.08 6.98 5.49
C ALA A 66 0.60 7.53 6.75
N GLY A 67 -0.16 7.69 7.84
CA GLY A 67 0.37 8.18 9.11
C GLY A 67 1.42 7.25 9.72
N VAL A 68 1.14 5.94 9.75
CA VAL A 68 2.06 4.93 10.30
C VAL A 68 3.35 4.86 9.47
N PHE A 69 3.25 4.83 8.14
CA PHE A 69 4.42 4.78 7.26
C PHE A 69 5.28 6.04 7.38
N ALA A 70 4.67 7.22 7.44
CA ALA A 70 5.39 8.46 7.67
C ALA A 70 6.11 8.45 9.03
N LEU A 71 5.44 8.01 10.09
CA LEU A 71 6.02 7.92 11.43
C LEU A 71 7.19 6.95 11.48
N ILE A 72 7.06 5.77 10.87
CA ILE A 72 8.14 4.76 10.81
C ILE A 72 9.31 5.29 9.98
N ALA A 73 9.05 5.89 8.81
CA ALA A 73 10.09 6.49 7.99
C ALA A 73 10.82 7.65 8.71
N TRP A 74 10.14 8.36 9.61
CA TRP A 74 10.77 9.43 10.40
C TRP A 74 11.56 8.86 11.59
N LYS A 75 10.89 8.10 12.46
CA LYS A 75 11.37 7.77 13.81
C LYS A 75 11.92 6.36 13.96
N ALA A 76 11.44 5.39 13.18
CA ALA A 76 11.78 3.97 13.32
C ALA A 76 12.34 3.39 12.00
N ARG A 77 13.33 4.08 11.43
CA ARG A 77 13.86 3.84 10.08
C ARG A 77 14.33 2.40 9.85
N ASP A 78 14.87 1.76 10.89
CA ASP A 78 15.38 0.37 10.85
C ASP A 78 14.27 -0.68 10.67
N LEU A 79 13.01 -0.29 10.89
CA LEU A 79 11.84 -1.13 10.66
C LEU A 79 11.29 -0.99 9.24
N ALA A 80 11.69 0.03 8.48
CA ALA A 80 11.06 0.36 7.21
C ALA A 80 11.08 -0.81 6.22
N GLY A 81 12.21 -1.52 6.12
CA GLY A 81 12.33 -2.69 5.26
C GLY A 81 11.38 -3.82 5.66
N TYR A 82 11.24 -4.11 6.95
CA TYR A 82 10.31 -5.15 7.42
C TYR A 82 8.86 -4.79 7.14
N VAL A 83 8.47 -3.52 7.32
CA VAL A 83 7.12 -3.06 7.00
C VAL A 83 6.82 -3.26 5.50
N LEU A 84 7.77 -2.95 4.62
CA LEU A 84 7.64 -3.22 3.18
C LEU A 84 7.43 -4.71 2.87
N GLY A 85 7.99 -5.62 3.66
CA GLY A 85 7.74 -7.06 3.55
C GLY A 85 6.38 -7.49 4.11
N ILE A 86 5.92 -6.89 5.21
CA ILE A 86 4.64 -7.21 5.86
C ILE A 86 3.45 -6.86 4.96
N ILE A 87 3.53 -5.74 4.25
CA ILE A 87 2.47 -5.25 3.35
C ILE A 87 1.98 -6.35 2.37
N PRO A 88 2.81 -6.91 1.47
CA PRO A 88 2.36 -7.92 0.51
C PRO A 88 1.88 -9.20 1.18
N VAL A 89 2.43 -9.57 2.35
CA VAL A 89 1.96 -10.73 3.12
C VAL A 89 0.54 -10.50 3.63
N ALA A 90 0.26 -9.33 4.22
CA ALA A 90 -1.07 -8.98 4.74
C ALA A 90 -2.13 -8.97 3.62
N TYR A 91 -1.81 -8.38 2.47
CA TYR A 91 -2.69 -8.42 1.30
C TYR A 91 -2.88 -9.83 0.73
N GLY A 92 -1.81 -10.64 0.72
CA GLY A 92 -1.87 -12.04 0.32
C GLY A 92 -2.81 -12.86 1.21
N LEU A 93 -2.77 -12.65 2.53
CA LEU A 93 -3.72 -13.26 3.47
C LEU A 93 -5.16 -12.80 3.22
N GLY A 94 -5.37 -11.52 2.92
CA GLY A 94 -6.68 -10.99 2.52
C GLY A 94 -7.23 -11.68 1.26
N ILE A 95 -6.41 -11.79 0.22
CA ILE A 95 -6.79 -12.48 -1.04
C ILE A 95 -7.10 -13.95 -0.77
N LEU A 96 -6.29 -14.63 0.05
CA LEU A 96 -6.52 -16.03 0.42
C LEU A 96 -7.87 -16.17 1.15
N GLY A 97 -8.14 -15.31 2.14
CA GLY A 97 -9.41 -15.31 2.86
C GLY A 97 -10.63 -15.11 1.95
N ILE A 98 -10.54 -14.17 1.00
CA ILE A 98 -11.59 -13.94 0.00
C ILE A 98 -11.82 -15.19 -0.86
N ARG A 99 -10.74 -15.81 -1.35
CA ARG A 99 -10.82 -17.02 -2.20
C ARG A 99 -11.36 -18.24 -1.47
N LEU A 100 -11.01 -18.42 -0.20
CA LEU A 100 -11.52 -19.51 0.63
C LEU A 100 -13.04 -19.43 0.86
N ASN A 101 -13.62 -18.23 0.73
CA ASN A 101 -15.06 -18.01 0.79
C ASN A 101 -15.75 -18.07 -0.59
N GLY A 102 -15.03 -18.50 -1.64
CA GLY A 102 -15.59 -18.61 -2.99
C GLY A 102 -15.92 -17.28 -3.66
N VAL A 103 -15.43 -16.15 -3.12
CA VAL A 103 -15.73 -14.82 -3.65
C VAL A 103 -14.74 -14.49 -4.77
N SER A 104 -15.28 -14.06 -5.91
CA SER A 104 -14.51 -13.61 -7.06
C SER A 104 -14.91 -12.18 -7.45
N MET A 105 -13.95 -11.46 -8.03
CA MET A 105 -14.17 -10.11 -8.52
C MET A 105 -14.96 -10.18 -9.82
N GLN A 106 -16.13 -9.52 -9.84
CA GLN A 106 -17.04 -9.51 -11.00
C GLN A 106 -16.90 -8.23 -11.84
N SER A 107 -16.29 -7.17 -11.29
CA SER A 107 -16.10 -5.89 -11.96
C SER A 107 -14.69 -5.72 -12.52
N ASP A 108 -14.56 -4.88 -13.55
CA ASP A 108 -13.28 -4.43 -14.11
C ASP A 108 -12.57 -3.48 -13.12
N PHE A 109 -11.99 -4.05 -12.06
CA PHE A 109 -11.32 -3.28 -11.02
C PHE A 109 -9.94 -2.81 -11.46
N ASN A 110 -9.88 -1.69 -12.17
CA ASN A 110 -8.61 -1.12 -12.67
C ASN A 110 -7.66 -0.68 -11.54
N GLY A 111 -8.18 -0.43 -10.34
CA GLY A 111 -7.37 -0.15 -9.15
C GLY A 111 -6.34 -1.26 -8.85
N GLN A 112 -6.58 -2.49 -9.33
CA GLN A 112 -5.65 -3.60 -9.15
C GLN A 112 -4.26 -3.34 -9.76
N TYR A 113 -4.18 -2.65 -10.90
CA TYR A 113 -2.90 -2.44 -11.59
C TYR A 113 -1.98 -1.51 -10.80
N MET A 114 -2.54 -0.45 -10.20
CA MET A 114 -1.81 0.40 -9.26
C MET A 114 -1.31 -0.41 -8.07
N MET A 115 -2.17 -1.29 -7.52
CA MET A 115 -1.78 -2.16 -6.40
C MET A 115 -0.68 -3.16 -6.77
N MET A 116 -0.67 -3.69 -8.01
CA MET A 116 0.42 -4.56 -8.48
C MET A 116 1.76 -3.83 -8.48
N VAL A 117 1.81 -2.59 -8.99
CA VAL A 117 3.03 -1.76 -8.94
C VAL A 117 3.44 -1.48 -7.50
N TYR A 118 2.47 -1.12 -6.65
CA TYR A 118 2.69 -0.88 -5.23
C TYR A 118 3.34 -2.10 -4.54
N PHE A 119 2.82 -3.30 -4.77
CA PHE A 119 3.38 -4.54 -4.21
C PHE A 119 4.73 -4.90 -4.80
N ALA A 120 4.94 -4.70 -6.11
CA ALA A 120 6.23 -4.95 -6.74
C ALA A 120 7.33 -4.09 -6.10
N VAL A 121 7.05 -2.80 -5.87
CA VAL A 121 7.97 -1.89 -5.18
C VAL A 121 8.25 -2.36 -3.75
N CYS A 122 7.22 -2.77 -3.01
CA CYS A 122 7.37 -3.32 -1.66
C CYS A 122 8.27 -4.55 -1.63
N ILE A 123 8.00 -5.54 -2.49
CA ILE A 123 8.72 -6.81 -2.56
C ILE A 123 10.17 -6.58 -2.97
N ILE A 124 10.42 -5.85 -4.06
CA ILE A 124 11.78 -5.59 -4.55
C ILE A 124 12.62 -4.88 -3.49
N THR A 125 12.04 -3.87 -2.83
CA THR A 125 12.74 -3.12 -1.79
C THR A 125 13.00 -3.96 -0.55
N PHE A 126 12.04 -4.80 -0.14
CA PHE A 126 12.23 -5.75 0.97
C PHE A 126 13.34 -6.77 0.68
N LEU A 127 13.36 -7.36 -0.52
CA LEU A 127 14.40 -8.30 -0.92
C LEU A 127 15.79 -7.63 -0.96
N TYR A 128 15.86 -6.40 -1.46
CA TYR A 128 17.08 -5.60 -1.42
C TYR A 128 17.54 -5.36 0.03
N PHE A 129 16.60 -5.01 0.91
CA PHE A 129 16.87 -4.77 2.33
C PHE A 129 17.45 -6.00 3.03
N ILE A 130 16.80 -7.17 2.91
CA ILE A 130 17.26 -8.41 3.54
C ILE A 130 18.62 -8.85 2.99
N ARG A 131 18.90 -8.66 1.69
CA ARG A 131 20.17 -9.08 1.08
C ARG A 131 21.37 -8.21 1.48
N ARG A 132 21.14 -6.96 1.85
CA ARG A 132 22.20 -5.95 2.10
C ARG A 132 22.37 -5.59 3.58
N ARG A 133 21.50 -6.09 4.45
CA ARG A 133 21.56 -5.91 5.89
C ARG A 133 22.57 -6.86 6.51
#